data_AF-A0A4Q5MUX0-F1
#
_entry.id   AF-A0A4Q5MUX0-F1
#
_cell.length_a   1.000
_cell.length_b   1.000
_cell.length_c   1.000
_cell.angle_alpha   90.00
_cell.angle_beta   90.00
_cell.angle_gamma   90.00
#
_symmetry.space_group_name_H-M   'P 1'
#
loop_
_entity.id
_entity.type
_entity.pdbx_description
1 polymer ?
#
loop_
_entity_poly.entity_id
_entity_poly.type
_entity_poly.pdbx_seq_one_letter_code
_entity_poly.pdbx_strand_id
1 'polypeptide(L)'
;MPSPEHGSGELLALGLDANVLLKLGKMSRAEDVADYLGVKHRGPVIVPAQAIQEFWKNHLSLIRGTAESVKLKFDELARIVDGIDPVYASTLGAASIRLMGEFRSAHGDIMDGSALRRASALMDALSGSAIVPDIPRQLLFDIAEQRKKTKTPPGFKDEGHGDFFVWAEFLHGLLLARSGGRAFNRAIFVTDDVKKDWSTKGKPHPVLVAEVQALTSVPFETWTVGQFHSFVVRELDEI
;
A
#
# COMPACT_ATOMS: atom_id res chain seq x y z
N MET A 1 16.43 -43.04 -14.41
CA MET A 1 15.59 -42.10 -13.64
C MET A 1 15.27 -40.93 -14.56
N PRO A 2 14.01 -40.69 -14.92
CA PRO A 2 13.67 -39.56 -15.76
C PRO A 2 13.76 -38.27 -14.92
N SER A 3 14.50 -37.30 -15.43
CA SER A 3 14.59 -35.93 -14.91
C SER A 3 13.21 -35.28 -14.91
N PRO A 4 12.83 -34.49 -13.89
CA PRO A 4 11.62 -33.69 -13.97
C PRO A 4 11.92 -32.44 -14.81
N GLU A 5 11.80 -32.57 -16.12
CA GLU A 5 11.39 -31.43 -16.94
C GLU A 5 9.90 -31.20 -16.67
N HIS A 6 9.58 -30.21 -15.84
CA HIS A 6 8.23 -29.66 -15.75
C HIS A 6 8.38 -28.14 -15.82
N GLY A 7 7.76 -27.52 -16.82
CA GLY A 7 7.66 -26.06 -16.91
C GLY A 7 6.99 -25.52 -15.64
N SER A 8 7.77 -24.96 -14.72
CA SER A 8 7.27 -24.31 -13.52
C SER A 8 7.26 -22.81 -13.78
N GLY A 9 6.15 -22.29 -14.32
CA GLY A 9 5.87 -20.86 -14.18
C GLY A 9 5.95 -20.49 -12.70
N GLU A 10 6.62 -19.40 -12.38
CA GLU A 10 6.80 -18.98 -10.99
C GLU A 10 5.43 -18.64 -10.37
N LEU A 11 5.03 -19.34 -9.31
CA LEU A 11 3.74 -19.14 -8.63
C LEU A 11 3.98 -18.42 -7.30
N LEU A 12 3.80 -17.11 -7.35
CA LEU A 12 4.11 -16.21 -6.24
C LEU A 12 2.88 -16.00 -5.34
N ALA A 13 3.05 -16.18 -4.02
CA ALA A 13 2.13 -15.60 -3.05
C ALA A 13 2.56 -14.16 -2.75
N LEU A 14 1.67 -13.19 -2.95
CA LEU A 14 1.95 -11.76 -2.75
C LEU A 14 1.23 -11.26 -1.50
N GLY A 15 1.96 -10.68 -0.55
CA GLY A 15 1.41 -9.89 0.55
C GLY A 15 1.61 -8.40 0.29
N LEU A 16 0.59 -7.56 0.51
CA LEU A 16 0.66 -6.11 0.28
C LEU A 16 0.52 -5.33 1.58
N ASP A 17 1.52 -4.52 1.92
CA ASP A 17 1.50 -3.60 3.06
C ASP A 17 0.68 -2.32 2.78
N ALA A 18 0.29 -1.57 3.81
CA ALA A 18 -0.50 -0.35 3.72
C ALA A 18 0.18 0.74 2.88
N ASN A 19 1.49 0.88 3.07
CA ASN A 19 2.30 1.87 2.34
C ASN A 19 2.37 1.56 0.84
N VAL A 20 2.28 0.28 0.46
CA VAL A 20 2.27 -0.19 -0.92
C VAL A 20 0.95 0.20 -1.57
N LEU A 21 -0.18 -0.06 -0.92
CA LEU A 21 -1.50 0.32 -1.43
C LEU A 21 -1.58 1.83 -1.75
N LEU A 22 -1.04 2.68 -0.86
CA LEU A 22 -0.97 4.13 -1.09
C LEU A 22 -0.06 4.53 -2.25
N LYS A 23 1.09 3.87 -2.39
CA LYS A 23 2.07 4.21 -3.43
C LYS A 23 1.61 3.73 -4.80
N LEU A 24 1.08 2.51 -4.90
CA LEU A 24 0.57 1.94 -6.13
C LEU A 24 -0.51 2.84 -6.76
N GLY A 25 -1.46 3.36 -5.96
CA GLY A 25 -2.49 4.29 -6.47
C GLY A 25 -1.96 5.64 -7.00
N LYS A 26 -0.71 5.99 -6.71
CA LYS A 26 -0.07 7.24 -7.16
C LYS A 26 0.87 7.07 -8.35
N MET A 27 1.21 5.85 -8.73
CA MET A 27 2.15 5.61 -9.83
C MET A 27 1.51 5.93 -11.18
N SER A 28 2.32 6.41 -12.12
CA SER A 28 1.90 6.74 -13.50
C SER A 28 1.44 5.52 -14.31
N ARG A 29 1.71 4.30 -13.82
CA ARG A 29 1.29 3.00 -14.38
C ARG A 29 0.60 2.12 -13.32
N ALA A 30 -0.27 2.73 -12.50
CA ALA A 30 -1.06 1.97 -11.51
C ALA A 30 -2.00 0.95 -12.18
N GLU A 31 -2.44 1.25 -13.40
CA GLU A 31 -3.32 0.41 -14.22
C GLU A 31 -2.65 -0.93 -14.55
N ASP A 32 -1.37 -0.92 -14.91
CA ASP A 32 -0.56 -2.14 -15.13
C ASP A 32 -0.54 -3.08 -13.93
N VAL A 33 -0.47 -2.52 -12.71
CA VAL A 33 -0.49 -3.32 -11.49
C VAL A 33 -1.87 -3.93 -11.27
N ALA A 34 -2.94 -3.18 -11.52
CA ALA A 34 -4.30 -3.68 -11.47
C ALA A 34 -4.53 -4.78 -12.53
N ASP A 35 -4.04 -4.58 -13.75
CA ASP A 35 -4.14 -5.54 -14.85
C ASP A 35 -3.35 -6.83 -14.56
N TYR A 36 -2.12 -6.71 -14.08
CA TYR A 36 -1.32 -7.85 -13.67
C TYR A 36 -2.02 -8.65 -12.56
N LEU A 37 -2.47 -7.99 -11.49
CA LEU A 37 -3.12 -8.65 -10.36
C LEU A 37 -4.48 -9.25 -10.74
N GLY A 38 -5.24 -8.59 -11.62
CA GLY A 38 -6.58 -9.01 -12.02
C GLY A 38 -6.60 -10.09 -13.11
N VAL A 39 -5.62 -10.09 -14.03
CA VAL A 39 -5.66 -10.92 -15.25
C VAL A 39 -4.54 -11.95 -15.30
N LYS A 40 -3.30 -11.58 -14.94
CA LYS A 40 -2.12 -12.43 -15.16
C LYS A 40 -1.71 -13.23 -13.92
N HIS A 41 -1.76 -12.62 -12.75
CA HIS A 41 -1.30 -13.24 -11.51
C HIS A 41 -2.13 -14.48 -11.17
N ARG A 42 -1.47 -15.62 -10.98
CA ARG A 42 -2.13 -16.91 -10.69
C ARG A 42 -2.02 -17.35 -9.24
N GLY A 43 -1.12 -16.73 -8.47
CA GLY A 43 -0.93 -17.06 -7.07
C GLY A 43 -1.91 -16.32 -6.15
N PRO A 44 -1.85 -16.59 -4.84
CA PRO A 44 -2.67 -15.86 -3.88
C PRO A 44 -2.13 -14.45 -3.65
N VAL A 45 -3.02 -13.46 -3.76
CA VAL A 45 -2.79 -12.10 -3.28
C VAL A 45 -3.39 -12.01 -1.89
N ILE A 46 -2.64 -11.49 -0.92
CA ILE A 46 -3.02 -11.34 0.48
C ILE A 46 -2.92 -9.87 0.82
N VAL A 47 -4.01 -9.30 1.29
CA VAL A 47 -4.05 -7.92 1.78
C VAL A 47 -4.47 -7.97 3.23
N PRO A 48 -3.53 -7.81 4.18
CA PRO A 48 -3.83 -7.73 5.61
C PRO A 48 -4.94 -6.70 5.89
N ALA A 49 -5.95 -7.07 6.69
CA ALA A 49 -7.01 -6.16 7.10
C ALA A 49 -6.47 -4.93 7.85
N GLN A 50 -5.41 -5.08 8.64
CA GLN A 50 -4.67 -3.99 9.25
C GLN A 50 -4.08 -3.04 8.21
N ALA A 51 -3.54 -3.57 7.10
CA ALA A 51 -3.02 -2.74 6.02
C ALA A 51 -4.13 -1.92 5.34
N ILE A 52 -5.34 -2.48 5.21
CA ILE A 52 -6.52 -1.77 4.69
C ILE A 52 -6.96 -0.66 5.66
N GLN A 53 -7.00 -0.93 6.96
CA GLN A 53 -7.35 0.06 7.98
C GLN A 53 -6.38 1.24 7.97
N GLU A 54 -5.07 0.95 7.91
CA GLU A 54 -4.02 1.96 7.82
C GLU A 54 -4.07 2.72 6.51
N PHE A 55 -4.32 2.04 5.39
CA PHE A 55 -4.56 2.69 4.11
C PHE A 55 -5.69 3.71 4.22
N TRP A 56 -6.86 3.33 4.76
CA TRP A 56 -7.99 4.26 4.90
C TRP A 56 -7.65 5.46 5.80
N LYS A 57 -7.03 5.23 6.95
CA LYS A 57 -6.60 6.30 7.86
C LYS A 57 -5.65 7.29 7.16
N ASN A 58 -4.64 6.75 6.48
CA ASN A 58 -3.61 7.55 5.83
C ASN A 58 -4.11 8.24 4.56
N HIS A 59 -4.94 7.57 3.77
CA HIS A 59 -5.55 8.11 2.56
C HIS A 59 -6.43 9.33 2.87
N LEU A 60 -7.28 9.23 3.90
CA LEU A 60 -8.07 10.36 4.39
C LEU A 60 -7.20 11.53 4.88
N SER A 61 -6.09 11.25 5.56
CA SER A 61 -5.14 12.29 6.00
C SER A 61 -4.41 12.96 4.83
N LEU A 62 -4.06 12.19 3.80
CA LEU A 62 -3.35 12.69 2.60
C LEU A 62 -4.24 13.60 1.75
N ILE A 63 -5.50 13.21 1.57
CA ILE A 63 -6.51 14.02 0.88
C ILE A 63 -6.69 15.37 1.58
N ARG A 64 -6.76 15.37 2.91
CA ARG A 64 -6.83 16.61 3.71
C ARG A 64 -5.60 17.50 3.51
N GLY A 65 -4.41 16.93 3.50
CA GLY A 65 -3.16 17.68 3.31
C GLY A 65 -3.05 18.38 1.96
N THR A 66 -3.51 17.75 0.86
CA THR A 66 -3.52 18.40 -0.47
C THR A 66 -4.52 19.55 -0.53
N ALA A 67 -5.72 19.36 0.02
CA ALA A 67 -6.72 20.42 0.10
C ALA A 67 -6.23 21.62 0.93
N GLU A 68 -5.56 21.36 2.06
CA GLU A 68 -4.93 22.39 2.89
C GLU A 68 -3.79 23.10 2.16
N SER A 69 -2.93 22.37 1.44
CA SER A 69 -1.85 22.97 0.66
C SER A 69 -2.36 23.89 -0.45
N VAL A 70 -3.46 23.50 -1.13
CA VAL A 70 -4.09 24.34 -2.14
C VAL A 70 -4.68 25.58 -1.47
N LYS A 71 -5.42 25.41 -0.37
CA LYS A 71 -5.95 26.53 0.42
C LYS A 71 -4.86 27.52 0.84
N LEU A 72 -3.73 27.04 1.34
CA LEU A 72 -2.59 27.89 1.73
C LEU A 72 -2.04 28.72 0.55
N LYS A 73 -1.97 28.12 -0.65
CA LYS A 73 -1.53 28.82 -1.86
C LYS A 73 -2.54 29.87 -2.32
N PHE A 74 -3.84 29.61 -2.14
CA PHE A 74 -4.88 30.61 -2.36
C PHE A 74 -4.82 31.75 -1.33
N ASP A 75 -4.64 31.44 -0.05
CA ASP A 75 -4.48 32.46 1.00
C ASP A 75 -3.23 33.32 0.78
N GLU A 76 -2.15 32.74 0.25
CA GLU A 76 -0.93 33.45 -0.15
C GLU A 76 -1.18 34.37 -1.35
N LEU A 77 -1.86 33.87 -2.39
CA LEU A 77 -2.25 34.67 -3.56
C LEU A 77 -3.16 35.85 -3.17
N ALA A 78 -4.10 35.63 -2.27
CA ALA A 78 -4.99 36.67 -1.73
C ALA A 78 -4.19 37.83 -1.12
N ARG A 79 -3.20 37.51 -0.27
CA ARG A 79 -2.34 38.52 0.36
C ARG A 79 -1.47 39.28 -0.63
N ILE A 80 -1.00 38.61 -1.69
CA ILE A 80 -0.24 39.27 -2.75
C ILE A 80 -1.11 40.26 -3.52
N VAL A 81 -2.37 39.88 -3.81
CA VAL A 81 -3.34 40.74 -4.49
C VAL A 81 -3.74 41.94 -3.63
N ASP A 82 -3.87 41.78 -2.31
CA ASP A 82 -4.14 42.87 -1.36
C ASP A 82 -3.00 43.91 -1.30
N GLY A 83 -1.78 43.52 -1.68
CA GLY A 83 -0.61 44.41 -1.74
C GLY A 83 -0.47 45.23 -3.03
N ILE A 84 -1.37 45.05 -4.00
CA ILE A 84 -1.35 45.78 -5.28
C ILE A 84 -1.93 47.19 -5.08
N ASP A 85 -1.37 48.17 -5.81
CA ASP A 85 -1.82 49.58 -5.77
C ASP A 85 -3.35 49.68 -5.96
N PRO A 86 -4.07 50.49 -5.14
CA PRO A 86 -5.53 50.64 -5.17
C PRO A 86 -6.13 50.92 -6.55
N VAL A 87 -5.37 51.57 -7.44
CA VAL A 87 -5.78 51.88 -8.82
C VAL A 87 -6.00 50.60 -9.66
N TYR A 88 -5.23 49.55 -9.39
CA TYR A 88 -5.36 48.24 -10.05
C TYR A 88 -6.09 47.21 -9.16
N ALA A 89 -6.11 47.43 -7.84
CA ALA A 89 -6.72 46.53 -6.86
C ALA A 89 -8.25 46.43 -6.97
N SER A 90 -8.94 47.48 -7.41
CA SER A 90 -10.42 47.45 -7.48
C SER A 90 -10.95 46.43 -8.49
N THR A 91 -10.30 46.30 -9.66
CA THR A 91 -10.73 45.36 -10.71
C THR A 91 -10.12 43.97 -10.52
N LEU A 92 -8.83 43.90 -10.16
CA LEU A 92 -8.11 42.64 -9.99
C LEU A 92 -8.45 41.98 -8.65
N GLY A 93 -8.51 42.75 -7.56
CA GLY A 93 -8.89 42.28 -6.23
C GLY A 93 -10.32 41.75 -6.18
N ALA A 94 -11.29 42.48 -6.76
CA ALA A 94 -12.67 42.00 -6.82
C ALA A 94 -12.83 40.73 -7.68
N ALA A 95 -12.13 40.66 -8.83
CA ALA A 95 -12.14 39.47 -9.68
C ALA A 95 -11.47 38.27 -8.98
N SER A 96 -10.34 38.47 -8.31
CA SER A 96 -9.61 37.45 -7.57
C SER A 96 -10.39 36.97 -6.35
N ILE A 97 -10.96 37.85 -5.53
CA ILE A 97 -11.79 37.48 -4.37
C ILE A 97 -13.01 36.66 -4.83
N ARG A 98 -13.66 37.06 -5.93
CA ARG A 98 -14.78 36.32 -6.50
C ARG A 98 -14.36 34.94 -7.01
N LEU A 99 -13.30 34.87 -7.84
CA LEU A 99 -12.77 33.59 -8.35
C LEU A 99 -12.35 32.66 -7.21
N MET A 100 -11.74 33.21 -6.16
CA MET A 100 -11.34 32.42 -4.99
C MET A 100 -12.54 31.95 -4.16
N GLY A 101 -13.56 32.79 -4.00
CA GLY A 101 -14.81 32.41 -3.34
C GLY A 101 -15.55 31.32 -4.11
N GLU A 102 -15.66 31.46 -5.43
CA GLU A 102 -16.25 30.46 -6.33
C GLU A 102 -15.45 29.16 -6.32
N PHE A 103 -14.12 29.25 -6.41
CA PHE A 103 -13.25 28.09 -6.38
C PHE A 103 -13.33 27.35 -5.03
N ARG A 104 -13.34 28.08 -3.92
CA ARG A 104 -13.49 27.49 -2.57
C ARG A 104 -14.86 26.88 -2.34
N SER A 105 -15.91 27.45 -2.95
CA SER A 105 -17.28 26.93 -2.87
C SER A 105 -17.51 25.74 -3.80
N ALA A 106 -16.89 25.71 -4.97
CA ALA A 106 -17.06 24.65 -5.97
C ALA A 106 -16.08 23.48 -5.76
N HIS A 107 -14.94 23.76 -5.13
CA HIS A 107 -13.81 22.85 -5.02
C HIS A 107 -13.22 22.87 -3.59
N GLY A 108 -13.99 23.15 -2.54
CA GLY A 108 -13.50 23.08 -1.14
C GLY A 108 -12.89 21.71 -0.78
N ASP A 109 -13.31 20.67 -1.51
CA ASP A 109 -12.76 19.32 -1.50
C ASP A 109 -11.95 19.04 -2.77
N ILE A 110 -10.83 19.74 -3.01
CA ILE A 110 -9.93 19.41 -4.14
C ILE A 110 -9.27 18.07 -3.89
N MET A 111 -10.01 17.04 -4.26
CA MET A 111 -9.52 15.69 -4.41
C MET A 111 -8.72 15.65 -5.71
N ASP A 112 -7.52 15.10 -5.65
CA ASP A 112 -6.88 14.58 -6.85
C ASP A 112 -7.73 13.40 -7.36
N GLY A 113 -8.74 13.73 -8.16
CA GLY A 113 -9.68 12.74 -8.70
C GLY A 113 -8.97 11.67 -9.54
N SER A 114 -7.77 11.93 -10.03
CA SER A 114 -6.97 10.94 -10.75
C SER A 114 -6.38 9.89 -9.80
N ALA A 115 -5.84 10.31 -8.64
CA ALA A 115 -5.35 9.39 -7.62
C ALA A 115 -6.48 8.59 -6.98
N LEU A 116 -7.64 9.22 -6.75
CA LEU A 116 -8.81 8.51 -6.23
C LEU A 116 -9.31 7.44 -7.22
N ARG A 117 -9.39 7.76 -8.51
CA ARG A 117 -9.78 6.79 -9.55
C ARG A 117 -8.79 5.62 -9.64
N ARG A 118 -7.48 5.88 -9.62
CA ARG A 118 -6.45 4.83 -9.64
C ARG A 118 -6.49 3.95 -8.38
N ALA A 119 -6.67 4.56 -7.21
CA ALA A 119 -6.83 3.83 -5.97
C ALA A 119 -8.09 2.96 -5.98
N SER A 120 -9.22 3.48 -6.50
CA SER A 120 -10.45 2.71 -6.67
C SER A 120 -10.24 1.52 -7.59
N ALA A 121 -9.64 1.72 -8.77
CA ALA A 121 -9.36 0.64 -9.72
C ALA A 121 -8.48 -0.46 -9.13
N LEU A 122 -7.46 -0.10 -8.35
CA LEU A 122 -6.63 -1.06 -7.63
C LEU A 122 -7.46 -1.84 -6.59
N MET A 123 -8.30 -1.15 -5.81
CA MET A 123 -9.15 -1.80 -4.80
C MET A 123 -10.19 -2.72 -5.45
N ASP A 124 -10.75 -2.33 -6.59
CA ASP A 124 -11.67 -3.16 -7.37
C ASP A 124 -10.97 -4.43 -7.87
N ALA A 125 -9.75 -4.31 -8.42
CA ALA A 125 -8.94 -5.46 -8.83
C ALA A 125 -8.59 -6.40 -7.66
N LEU A 126 -8.29 -5.83 -6.48
CA LEU A 126 -8.03 -6.59 -5.27
C LEU A 126 -9.29 -7.26 -4.71
N SER A 127 -10.45 -6.61 -4.79
CA SER A 127 -11.71 -7.12 -4.23
C SER A 127 -12.12 -8.47 -4.83
N GLY A 128 -11.78 -8.73 -6.10
CA GLY A 128 -12.10 -9.98 -6.79
C GLY A 128 -11.08 -11.11 -6.60
N SER A 129 -9.86 -10.81 -6.18
CA SER A 129 -8.72 -11.74 -6.22
C SER A 129 -8.02 -11.97 -4.89
N ALA A 130 -8.06 -10.97 -4.01
CA ALA A 130 -7.31 -10.94 -2.76
C ALA A 130 -8.00 -11.72 -1.64
N ILE A 131 -7.18 -12.39 -0.85
CA ILE A 131 -7.53 -12.91 0.46
C ILE A 131 -7.33 -11.76 1.44
N VAL A 132 -8.38 -11.40 2.17
CA VAL A 132 -8.34 -10.41 3.26
C VAL A 132 -8.53 -11.16 4.57
N PRO A 133 -7.43 -11.57 5.24
CA PRO A 133 -7.50 -12.37 6.44
C PRO A 133 -7.97 -11.49 7.60
N ASP A 134 -9.00 -11.94 8.33
CA ASP A 134 -9.41 -11.34 9.59
C ASP A 134 -9.00 -12.26 10.73
N ILE A 135 -8.20 -11.75 11.65
CA ILE A 135 -7.71 -12.49 12.81
C ILE A 135 -8.27 -11.88 14.10
N PRO A 136 -8.67 -12.69 15.08
CA PRO A 136 -9.18 -12.20 16.36
C PRO A 136 -8.05 -11.55 17.16
N ARG A 137 -7.88 -10.23 16.99
CA ARG A 137 -6.78 -9.45 17.56
C ARG A 137 -6.62 -9.62 19.07
N GLN A 138 -7.74 -9.74 19.78
CA GLN A 138 -7.75 -9.95 21.22
C GLN A 138 -7.02 -11.24 21.64
N LEU A 139 -7.07 -12.29 20.81
CA LEU A 139 -6.39 -13.56 21.09
C LEU A 139 -4.89 -13.50 20.85
N LEU A 140 -4.42 -12.52 20.08
CA LEU A 140 -3.02 -12.35 19.69
C LEU A 140 -2.34 -11.19 20.39
N PHE A 141 -3.08 -10.41 21.20
CA PHE A 141 -2.56 -9.24 21.88
C PHE A 141 -1.39 -9.58 22.81
N ASP A 142 -1.52 -10.64 23.61
CA ASP A 142 -0.45 -11.06 24.51
C ASP A 142 0.81 -11.48 23.74
N ILE A 143 0.65 -12.08 22.56
CA ILE A 143 1.77 -12.44 21.68
C ILE A 143 2.44 -11.17 21.15
N ALA A 144 1.66 -10.17 20.71
CA ALA A 144 2.18 -8.88 20.26
C ALA A 144 3.00 -8.19 21.35
N GLU A 145 2.46 -8.15 22.58
CA GLU A 145 3.13 -7.60 23.76
C GLU A 145 4.44 -8.33 24.07
N GLN A 146 4.44 -9.66 24.03
CA GLN A 146 5.66 -10.43 24.26
C GLN A 146 6.71 -10.16 23.19
N ARG A 147 6.33 -10.19 21.91
CA ARG A 147 7.25 -9.88 20.79
C ARG A 147 7.86 -8.48 20.94
N LYS A 148 7.07 -7.50 21.37
CA LYS A 148 7.56 -6.15 21.64
C LYS A 148 8.60 -6.13 22.76
N LYS A 149 8.33 -6.81 23.89
CA LYS A 149 9.26 -6.94 25.02
C LYS A 149 10.55 -7.67 24.65
N THR A 150 10.45 -8.72 23.85
CA THR A 150 11.60 -9.54 23.41
C THR A 150 12.29 -9.01 22.17
N LYS A 151 11.82 -7.90 21.59
CA LYS A 151 12.31 -7.31 20.34
C LYS A 151 12.28 -8.31 19.18
N THR A 152 11.24 -9.13 19.13
CA THR A 152 10.95 -10.06 18.05
C THR A 152 10.23 -9.31 16.93
N PRO A 153 10.75 -9.33 15.69
CA PRO A 153 10.16 -8.61 14.56
C PRO A 153 8.83 -9.21 14.09
N PRO A 154 8.02 -8.52 13.27
CA PRO A 154 8.13 -7.09 12.99
C PRO A 154 7.39 -6.27 14.06
N GLY A 155 7.61 -4.96 14.09
CA GLY A 155 6.80 -4.00 14.86
C GLY A 155 7.29 -3.71 16.27
N PHE A 156 8.40 -4.29 16.74
CA PHE A 156 8.89 -3.99 18.10
C PHE A 156 9.42 -2.56 18.26
N LYS A 157 9.61 -1.84 17.15
CA LYS A 157 10.00 -0.43 17.14
C LYS A 157 8.82 0.54 17.11
N ASP A 158 7.61 0.04 16.95
CA ASP A 158 6.43 0.88 16.82
C ASP A 158 5.84 1.24 18.18
N GLU A 159 5.10 2.35 18.23
CA GLU A 159 4.31 2.69 19.42
C GLU A 159 3.17 1.70 19.64
N GLY A 160 2.57 1.18 18.56
CA GLY A 160 1.50 0.18 18.58
C GLY A 160 1.98 -1.23 18.25
N HIS A 161 1.02 -2.04 17.77
CA HIS A 161 1.21 -3.43 17.32
C HIS A 161 0.75 -3.62 15.86
N GLY A 162 0.66 -2.53 15.08
CA GLY A 162 0.15 -2.53 13.70
C GLY A 162 0.93 -3.49 12.81
N ASP A 163 2.26 -3.31 12.73
CA ASP A 163 3.16 -4.18 11.97
C ASP A 163 3.05 -5.66 12.36
N PHE A 164 2.86 -5.95 13.65
CA PHE A 164 2.62 -7.33 14.11
C PHE A 164 1.33 -7.90 13.53
N PHE A 165 0.23 -7.13 13.55
CA PHE A 165 -1.04 -7.59 12.99
C PHE A 165 -0.99 -7.70 11.47
N VAL A 166 -0.33 -6.78 10.76
CA VAL A 166 -0.06 -6.91 9.32
C VAL A 166 0.64 -8.24 9.03
N TRP A 167 1.67 -8.57 9.80
CA TRP A 167 2.42 -9.81 9.65
C TRP A 167 1.60 -11.06 9.99
N ALA A 168 0.89 -11.05 11.12
CA ALA A 168 0.07 -12.17 11.55
C ALA A 168 -1.06 -12.46 10.55
N GLU A 169 -1.71 -11.43 10.01
CA GLU A 169 -2.72 -11.55 8.96
C GLU A 169 -2.09 -12.08 7.67
N PHE A 170 -0.90 -11.61 7.27
CA PHE A 170 -0.18 -12.17 6.12
C PHE A 170 0.08 -13.67 6.26
N LEU A 171 0.62 -14.11 7.40
CA LEU A 171 0.85 -15.53 7.67
C LEU A 171 -0.47 -16.33 7.65
N HIS A 172 -1.53 -15.79 8.23
CA HIS A 172 -2.84 -16.42 8.21
C HIS A 172 -3.38 -16.54 6.77
N GLY A 173 -3.22 -15.50 5.95
CA GLY A 173 -3.61 -15.52 4.54
C GLY A 173 -2.87 -16.58 3.72
N LEU A 174 -1.58 -16.80 3.98
CA LEU A 174 -0.81 -17.88 3.36
C LEU A 174 -1.36 -19.27 3.72
N LEU A 175 -1.73 -19.47 4.99
CA LEU A 175 -2.35 -20.71 5.45
C LEU A 175 -3.74 -20.92 4.84
N LEU A 176 -4.56 -19.87 4.79
CA LEU A 176 -5.87 -19.91 4.13
C LEU A 176 -5.73 -20.28 2.65
N ALA A 177 -4.80 -19.65 1.93
CA ALA A 177 -4.52 -19.98 0.53
C ALA A 177 -4.17 -21.46 0.35
N ARG A 178 -3.29 -22.02 1.20
CA ARG A 178 -2.93 -23.44 1.15
C ARG A 178 -4.09 -24.36 1.47
N SER A 179 -4.84 -24.07 2.53
CA SER A 179 -6.01 -24.86 2.91
C SER A 179 -7.10 -24.83 1.84
N GLY A 180 -7.18 -23.74 1.07
CA GLY A 180 -8.07 -23.59 -0.09
C GLY A 180 -7.52 -24.17 -1.39
N GLY A 181 -6.40 -24.90 -1.36
CA GLY A 181 -5.82 -25.56 -2.52
C GLY A 181 -5.07 -24.64 -3.49
N ARG A 182 -4.80 -23.38 -3.13
CA ARG A 182 -4.01 -22.47 -3.97
C ARG A 182 -2.52 -22.82 -3.85
N ALA A 183 -1.91 -23.18 -4.98
CA ALA A 183 -0.50 -23.50 -5.06
C ALA A 183 0.36 -22.22 -5.19
N PHE A 184 1.49 -22.21 -4.49
CA PHE A 184 2.56 -21.22 -4.63
C PHE A 184 3.88 -21.84 -4.17
N ASN A 185 4.98 -21.42 -4.78
CA ASN A 185 6.32 -21.93 -4.51
C ASN A 185 7.29 -20.87 -3.96
N ARG A 186 6.85 -19.61 -3.85
CA ARG A 186 7.59 -18.51 -3.21
C ARG A 186 6.60 -17.53 -2.59
N ALA A 187 6.94 -16.98 -1.43
CA ALA A 187 6.14 -15.95 -0.76
C ALA A 187 6.90 -14.62 -0.75
N ILE A 188 6.22 -13.55 -1.15
CA ILE A 188 6.79 -12.21 -1.25
C ILE A 188 5.89 -11.27 -0.47
N PHE A 189 6.48 -10.54 0.47
CA PHE A 189 5.79 -9.44 1.12
C PHE A 189 6.29 -8.11 0.54
N VAL A 190 5.41 -7.39 -0.16
CA VAL A 190 5.74 -6.09 -0.73
C VAL A 190 5.59 -5.04 0.36
N THR A 191 6.69 -4.36 0.68
CA THR A 191 6.74 -3.26 1.63
C THR A 191 7.93 -2.36 1.32
N ASP A 192 7.74 -1.05 1.51
CA ASP A 192 8.84 -0.08 1.51
C ASP A 192 9.33 0.26 2.93
N ASP A 193 8.94 -0.54 3.92
CA ASP A 193 9.38 -0.34 5.29
C ASP A 193 10.90 -0.58 5.41
N VAL A 194 11.62 0.48 5.79
CA VAL A 194 13.08 0.51 5.96
C VAL A 194 13.52 0.21 7.39
N LYS A 195 12.59 -0.10 8.29
CA LYS A 195 12.90 -0.43 9.68
C LYS A 195 13.64 -1.77 9.71
N LYS A 196 14.67 -1.81 10.57
CA LYS A 196 15.59 -2.96 10.69
C LYS A 196 14.92 -4.26 11.15
N ASP A 197 13.73 -4.16 11.73
CA ASP A 197 12.92 -5.28 12.18
C ASP A 197 12.16 -5.97 11.04
N TRP A 198 11.95 -5.31 9.90
CA TRP A 198 11.45 -5.98 8.70
C TRP A 198 12.57 -6.59 7.86
N SER A 199 13.60 -5.80 7.58
CA SER A 199 14.68 -6.20 6.68
C SER A 199 16.00 -5.50 7.00
N THR A 200 17.10 -6.07 6.50
CA THR A 200 18.42 -5.42 6.50
C THR A 200 19.05 -5.56 5.12
N LYS A 201 19.34 -4.42 4.46
CA LYS A 201 19.92 -4.37 3.10
C LYS A 201 19.11 -5.20 2.08
N GLY A 202 17.78 -5.11 2.13
CA GLY A 202 16.88 -5.83 1.23
C GLY A 202 16.74 -7.32 1.50
N LYS A 203 17.35 -7.84 2.57
CA LYS A 203 17.14 -9.22 3.05
C LYS A 203 16.11 -9.21 4.18
N PRO A 204 15.06 -10.05 4.14
CA PRO A 204 14.10 -10.12 5.22
C PRO A 204 14.77 -10.55 6.52
N HIS A 205 14.21 -10.13 7.65
CA HIS A 205 14.73 -10.54 8.94
C HIS A 205 14.64 -12.09 9.09
N PRO A 206 15.69 -12.79 9.57
CA PRO A 206 15.73 -14.26 9.60
C PRO A 206 14.55 -14.93 10.34
N VAL A 207 14.05 -14.30 11.41
CA VAL A 207 12.84 -14.75 12.12
C VAL A 207 11.62 -14.82 11.19
N LEU A 208 11.41 -13.80 10.35
CA LEU A 208 10.28 -13.76 9.41
C LEU A 208 10.42 -14.86 8.35
N VAL A 209 11.64 -15.06 7.85
CA VAL A 209 11.96 -16.17 6.92
C VAL A 209 11.66 -17.52 7.57
N ALA A 210 12.08 -17.72 8.82
CA ALA A 210 11.85 -18.95 9.55
C ALA A 210 10.35 -19.20 9.80
N GLU A 211 9.57 -18.17 10.13
CA GLU A 211 8.12 -18.29 10.33
C GLU A 211 7.39 -18.70 9.06
N VAL A 212 7.69 -18.07 7.92
CA VAL A 212 7.11 -18.48 6.63
C VAL A 212 7.56 -19.89 6.25
N GLN A 213 8.86 -20.19 6.35
CA GLN A 213 9.39 -21.52 6.02
C GLN A 213 8.75 -22.62 6.89
N ALA A 214 8.51 -22.36 8.18
CA ALA A 214 7.87 -23.30 9.08
C ALA A 214 6.40 -23.55 8.72
N LEU A 215 5.68 -22.51 8.28
CA LEU A 215 4.25 -22.58 7.96
C LEU A 215 3.97 -23.11 6.56
N THR A 216 4.82 -22.79 5.59
CA THR A 216 4.57 -23.05 4.17
C THR A 216 5.70 -23.79 3.48
N SER A 217 6.86 -23.99 4.09
CA SER A 217 8.00 -24.65 3.43
C SER A 217 8.40 -24.02 2.09
N VAL A 218 8.08 -22.74 1.86
CA VAL A 218 8.48 -21.99 0.66
C VAL A 218 9.42 -20.84 1.05
N PRO A 219 10.34 -20.46 0.17
CA PRO A 219 11.19 -19.28 0.38
C PRO A 219 10.37 -18.00 0.57
N PHE A 220 10.88 -17.12 1.42
CA PHE A 220 10.29 -15.83 1.75
C PHE A 220 11.21 -14.67 1.40
N GLU A 221 10.66 -13.65 0.76
CA GLU A 221 11.35 -12.42 0.40
C GLU A 221 10.49 -11.17 0.64
N THR A 222 11.16 -10.03 0.69
CA THR A 222 10.53 -8.72 0.74
C THR A 222 10.89 -7.95 -0.51
N TRP A 223 9.89 -7.35 -1.16
CA TRP A 223 10.11 -6.47 -2.31
C TRP A 223 9.69 -5.05 -1.98
N THR A 224 10.48 -4.09 -2.45
CA THR A 224 10.03 -2.69 -2.52
C THR A 224 8.95 -2.54 -3.58
N VAL A 225 8.19 -1.44 -3.51
CA VAL A 225 7.20 -1.09 -4.54
C VAL A 225 7.88 -0.97 -5.92
N GLY A 226 9.10 -0.44 -5.97
CA GLY A 226 9.88 -0.35 -7.20
C GLY A 226 10.23 -1.71 -7.79
N GLN A 227 10.69 -2.66 -6.95
CA GLN A 227 10.99 -4.02 -7.40
C GLN A 227 9.73 -4.74 -7.90
N PHE A 228 8.62 -4.61 -7.18
CA PHE A 228 7.34 -5.18 -7.60
C PHE A 228 6.85 -4.59 -8.92
N HIS A 229 6.91 -3.27 -9.08
CA HIS A 229 6.52 -2.61 -10.32
C HIS A 229 7.41 -3.03 -11.50
N SER A 230 8.74 -3.08 -11.33
CA SER A 230 9.64 -3.56 -12.39
C SER A 230 9.35 -5.02 -12.78
N PHE A 231 9.00 -5.86 -11.81
CA PHE A 231 8.54 -7.22 -12.06
C PHE A 231 7.25 -7.24 -12.88
N VAL A 232 6.24 -6.45 -12.48
CA VAL A 232 4.96 -6.34 -13.20
C VAL A 232 5.16 -5.88 -14.65
N VAL A 233 5.94 -4.83 -14.87
CA VAL A 233 6.20 -4.30 -16.23
C VAL A 233 6.86 -5.36 -17.11
N ARG A 234 7.87 -6.07 -16.58
CA ARG A 234 8.51 -7.16 -17.33
C ARG A 234 7.52 -8.27 -17.68
N GLU A 235 6.67 -8.65 -16.74
CA GLU A 235 5.65 -9.67 -16.99
C GLU A 235 4.63 -9.23 -18.06
N LEU A 236 4.28 -7.94 -18.14
CA LEU A 236 3.34 -7.47 -19.15
C LEU A 236 4.00 -7.28 -20.53
N ASP A 237 5.29 -6.91 -20.57
CA ASP A 237 6.05 -6.65 -21.80
C ASP A 237 6.59 -7.94 -22.49
N GLU A 238 6.58 -9.10 -21.81
CA GLU A 238 6.97 -10.41 -22.40
C GLU A 238 5.88 -11.01 -23.34
N ILE A 239 5.04 -10.16 -23.94
CA ILE A 239 4.01 -10.49 -24.96
C ILE A 239 4.43 -9.89 -26.30
#